data_AF-A0A2W4QVY7-F1
#
_entry.id   AF-A0A2W4QVY7-F1
#
_cell.length_a   1.000
_cell.length_b   1.000
_cell.length_c   1.000
_cell.angle_alpha   90.00
_cell.angle_beta   90.00
_cell.angle_gamma   90.00
#
_symmetry.space_group_name_H-M   'P 1'
#
loop_
_entity.id
_entity.type
_entity.pdbx_description
1 polymer ?
#
loop_
_entity_poly.entity_id
_entity_poly.type
_entity_poly.pdbx_seq_one_letter_code
_entity_poly.pdbx_strand_id
1 'polypeptide(L)'
;MEKTEIILQTDGSFVERLVSERTLNVGQSVLDTLTENLTRPIRNVFNIPGWGFVHANVGLNDTLWSVPIDRIPLHARFKLINQVMVPMFASTTDIEMPLVWKVPPGVKVVFAVLTKQEDDIVSVEGNWLFACDADNRGYRLPLPNLHDDCRICTGAFAGDQETAFECVKASLEQFNQSKWNADLMRTSEQSQKFFRFQPTKDSFETLPIQTDNWMALCDKVSTALWERVVV
;
A
#
# COMPACT_ATOMS: atom_id res chain seq x y z
N MET A 1 -30.58 15.90 35.37
CA MET A 1 -31.35 16.11 36.63
C MET A 1 -30.50 17.03 37.50
N GLU A 2 -31.06 18.07 38.11
CA GLU A 2 -30.30 18.98 38.99
C GLU A 2 -30.40 18.51 40.43
N LYS A 3 -29.26 18.40 41.11
CA LYS A 3 -29.18 18.04 42.53
C LYS A 3 -28.40 19.12 43.27
N THR A 4 -29.01 19.67 44.30
CA THR A 4 -28.36 20.62 45.21
C THR A 4 -27.78 19.86 46.38
N GLU A 5 -26.48 20.02 46.62
CA GLU A 5 -25.79 19.46 47.78
C GLU A 5 -25.32 20.60 48.69
N ILE A 6 -25.71 20.55 49.96
CA ILE A 6 -25.24 21.51 50.97
C ILE A 6 -24.14 20.82 51.77
N ILE A 7 -22.93 21.38 51.73
CA ILE A 7 -21.75 20.81 52.36
C ILE A 7 -21.38 21.68 53.58
N LEU A 8 -21.36 21.05 54.75
CA LEU A 8 -20.83 21.67 55.98
C LEU A 8 -19.31 21.52 56.00
N GLN A 9 -18.60 22.64 56.05
CA GLN A 9 -17.15 22.68 56.14
C GLN A 9 -16.68 22.51 57.59
N THR A 10 -15.41 22.13 57.75
CA THR A 10 -14.82 21.85 59.07
C THR A 10 -14.72 23.09 59.97
N ASP A 11 -14.83 24.28 59.42
CA ASP A 11 -14.89 25.55 60.16
C ASP A 11 -16.32 25.96 60.55
N GLY A 12 -17.32 25.12 60.24
CA GLY A 12 -18.72 25.36 60.55
C GLY A 12 -19.48 26.18 59.49
N SER A 13 -18.83 26.60 58.40
CA SER A 13 -19.49 27.28 57.29
C SER A 13 -20.22 26.31 56.37
N PHE A 14 -21.33 26.74 55.76
CA PHE A 14 -22.07 25.95 54.78
C PHE A 14 -21.80 26.47 53.37
N VAL A 15 -21.54 25.56 52.43
CA VAL A 15 -21.41 25.88 51.02
C VAL A 15 -22.41 25.06 50.22
N GLU A 16 -23.20 25.75 49.40
CA GLU A 16 -24.13 25.14 48.47
C GLU A 16 -23.41 24.81 47.16
N ARG A 17 -23.49 23.54 46.73
CA ARG A 17 -22.95 23.05 45.47
C ARG A 17 -24.09 22.54 44.60
N LEU A 18 -24.33 23.24 43.50
CA LEU A 18 -25.23 22.78 42.45
C LEU A 18 -24.48 21.82 41.52
N VAL A 19 -24.96 20.58 41.43
CA VAL A 19 -24.45 19.58 40.50
C VAL A 19 -25.54 19.31 39.46
N SER A 20 -25.29 19.73 38.23
CA SER A 20 -26.16 19.43 37.09
C SER A 20 -25.54 18.31 36.26
N GLU A 21 -26.24 17.19 36.09
CA GLU A 21 -25.90 16.23 35.05
C GLU A 21 -26.32 16.79 33.69
N ARG A 22 -25.34 17.10 32.84
CA ARG A 22 -25.55 17.43 31.43
C ARG A 22 -25.19 16.21 30.58
N THR A 23 -26.13 15.75 29.77
CA THR A 23 -25.84 14.81 28.69
C THR A 23 -25.07 15.59 27.62
N LEU A 24 -23.77 15.36 27.50
CA LEU A 24 -22.98 15.86 26.38
C LEU A 24 -23.47 15.12 25.13
N ASN A 25 -24.15 15.84 24.24
CA ASN A 25 -24.47 15.32 22.92
C ASN A 25 -23.17 15.36 22.12
N VAL A 26 -22.34 14.33 22.30
CA VAL A 26 -21.11 14.11 21.55
C VAL A 26 -21.53 13.76 20.13
N GLY A 27 -21.74 14.80 19.30
CA GLY A 27 -22.20 14.64 17.93
C GLY A 27 -21.21 13.81 17.10
N GLN A 28 -21.69 13.35 15.93
CA GLN A 28 -20.93 12.57 14.95
C GLN A 28 -19.52 13.13 14.71
N SER A 29 -19.35 14.45 14.70
CA SER A 29 -18.05 15.12 14.51
C SER A 29 -16.97 14.76 15.54
N VAL A 30 -17.33 14.51 16.80
CA VAL A 30 -16.36 14.11 17.84
C VAL A 30 -16.03 12.62 17.73
N LEU A 31 -17.00 11.78 17.34
CA LEU A 31 -16.74 10.39 16.98
C LEU A 31 -15.84 10.30 15.75
N ASP A 32 -16.08 11.11 14.73
CA ASP A 32 -15.24 11.20 13.54
C ASP A 32 -13.82 11.67 13.91
N THR A 33 -13.69 12.69 14.77
CA THR A 33 -12.39 13.16 15.29
C THR A 33 -11.67 12.10 16.15
N LEU A 34 -12.40 11.30 16.93
CA LEU A 34 -11.83 10.19 17.70
C LEU A 34 -11.43 9.01 16.80
N THR A 35 -12.13 8.82 15.68
CA THR A 35 -11.86 7.78 14.68
C THR A 35 -10.67 8.14 13.78
N GLU A 36 -10.52 9.42 13.41
CA GLU A 36 -9.30 9.94 12.77
C GLU A 36 -8.06 9.79 13.66
N ASN A 37 -8.23 9.78 15.00
CA ASN A 37 -7.15 9.52 15.97
C ASN A 37 -6.88 8.02 16.22
N LEU A 38 -7.59 7.10 15.57
CA LEU A 38 -7.44 5.65 15.78
C LEU A 38 -6.46 4.98 14.81
N THR A 39 -6.08 5.61 13.70
CA THR A 39 -5.05 5.07 12.81
C THR A 39 -3.65 5.35 13.33
N ARG A 40 -2.88 4.31 13.71
CA ARG A 40 -1.53 4.46 14.25
C ARG A 40 -0.48 3.90 13.31
N PRO A 41 0.42 4.74 12.75
CA PRO A 41 1.56 4.25 11.98
C PRO A 41 2.63 3.69 12.93
N ILE A 42 3.10 2.48 12.65
CA ILE A 42 4.17 1.79 13.36
C ILE A 42 5.21 1.34 12.34
N ARG A 43 6.46 1.76 12.52
CA ARG A 43 7.57 1.40 11.62
C ARG A 43 8.28 0.16 12.15
N ASN A 44 8.87 -0.59 11.21
CA ASN A 44 9.72 -1.76 11.46
C ASN A 44 9.09 -2.81 12.40
N VAL A 45 7.84 -3.19 12.15
CA VAL A 45 7.09 -4.13 13.00
C VAL A 45 7.72 -5.53 12.95
N PHE A 46 8.00 -6.01 11.75
CA PHE A 46 8.74 -7.26 11.51
C PHE A 46 9.49 -7.18 10.19
N ASN A 47 10.32 -8.18 9.90
CA ASN A 47 11.08 -8.27 8.66
C ASN A 47 10.69 -9.53 7.89
N ILE A 48 10.39 -9.39 6.59
CA ILE A 48 10.18 -10.52 5.68
C ILE A 48 11.50 -10.80 4.96
N PRO A 49 12.07 -12.02 5.10
CA PRO A 49 13.29 -12.41 4.40
C PRO A 49 13.19 -12.15 2.88
N GLY A 50 14.20 -11.50 2.33
CA GLY A 50 14.26 -11.13 0.91
C GLY A 50 13.49 -9.87 0.52
N TRP A 51 12.58 -9.35 1.36
CA TRP A 51 11.79 -8.14 1.05
C TRP A 51 12.16 -6.95 1.95
N GLY A 52 12.39 -7.18 3.24
CA GLY A 52 12.79 -6.15 4.19
C GLY A 52 11.76 -5.89 5.29
N PHE A 53 11.87 -4.72 5.92
CA PHE A 53 11.02 -4.34 7.03
C PHE A 53 9.61 -3.99 6.58
N VAL A 54 8.64 -4.44 7.37
CA VAL A 54 7.22 -4.16 7.20
C VAL A 54 6.80 -3.10 8.20
N HIS A 55 5.99 -2.16 7.74
CA HIS A 55 5.37 -1.12 8.54
C HIS A 55 3.88 -1.40 8.63
N ALA A 56 3.21 -0.85 9.64
CA ALA A 56 1.78 -1.02 9.83
C ALA A 56 1.12 0.34 10.02
N ASN A 57 -0.09 0.47 9.51
CA ASN A 57 -1.03 1.51 9.90
C ASN A 57 -2.29 0.80 10.43
N VAL A 58 -2.37 0.70 11.75
CA VAL A 58 -3.40 -0.05 12.47
C VAL A 58 -4.65 0.83 12.57
N GLY A 59 -5.73 0.43 11.93
CA GLY A 59 -7.06 1.03 12.07
C GLY A 59 -7.89 0.34 13.14
N LEU A 60 -9.19 0.65 13.18
CA LEU A 60 -10.10 0.09 14.19
C LEU A 60 -10.40 -1.40 13.96
N ASN A 61 -10.66 -1.77 12.71
CA ASN A 61 -11.07 -3.14 12.33
C ASN A 61 -10.13 -3.74 11.27
N ASP A 62 -9.11 -2.99 10.85
CA ASP A 62 -8.21 -3.38 9.77
C ASP A 62 -6.77 -2.95 10.10
N THR A 63 -5.82 -3.48 9.35
CA THR A 63 -4.43 -3.01 9.39
C THR A 63 -3.88 -2.97 7.98
N LEU A 64 -3.34 -1.81 7.60
CA LEU A 64 -2.63 -1.65 6.34
C LEU A 64 -1.14 -1.88 6.58
N TRP A 65 -0.62 -2.99 6.06
CA TRP A 65 0.80 -3.30 6.09
C TRP A 65 1.47 -2.69 4.88
N SER A 66 2.60 -2.01 5.06
CA SER A 66 3.37 -1.37 4.00
C SER A 66 4.77 -1.99 3.94
N VAL A 67 5.17 -2.42 2.75
CA VAL A 67 6.48 -3.02 2.49
C VAL A 67 7.16 -2.21 1.40
N PRO A 68 8.14 -1.36 1.74
CA PRO A 68 9.01 -0.76 0.74
C PRO A 68 9.72 -1.85 -0.05
N ILE A 69 9.59 -1.85 -1.37
CA ILE A 69 10.23 -2.85 -2.25
C ILE A 69 11.23 -2.17 -3.17
N ASP A 70 12.31 -2.88 -3.48
CA ASP A 70 13.40 -2.42 -4.34
C ASP A 70 13.36 -3.02 -5.75
N ARG A 71 12.37 -3.86 -6.02
CA ARG A 71 12.23 -4.58 -7.29
C ARG A 71 10.80 -5.01 -7.57
N ILE A 72 10.52 -5.19 -8.85
CA ILE A 72 9.27 -5.73 -9.37
C ILE A 72 9.61 -6.91 -10.29
N PRO A 73 9.23 -8.15 -9.95
CA PRO A 73 9.38 -9.29 -10.84
C PRO A 73 8.34 -9.20 -11.96
N LEU A 74 8.80 -9.12 -13.20
CA LEU A 74 8.00 -9.03 -14.41
C LEU A 74 8.01 -10.36 -15.15
N HIS A 75 7.07 -11.24 -14.79
CA HIS A 75 6.71 -12.41 -15.60
C HIS A 75 5.81 -11.97 -16.75
N ALA A 76 6.44 -11.56 -17.84
CA ALA A 76 5.78 -11.01 -19.02
C ALA A 76 6.49 -11.46 -20.30
N ARG A 77 5.91 -11.13 -21.45
CA ARG A 77 6.59 -11.25 -22.75
C ARG A 77 7.41 -10.02 -23.04
N PHE A 78 8.54 -10.18 -23.73
CA PHE A 78 9.47 -9.09 -24.04
C PHE A 78 9.84 -9.07 -25.51
N LYS A 79 10.08 -7.86 -26.02
CA LYS A 79 10.57 -7.62 -27.38
C LYS A 79 11.82 -6.75 -27.34
N LEU A 80 12.78 -7.08 -28.21
CA LEU A 80 13.98 -6.28 -28.42
C LEU A 80 13.69 -5.15 -29.43
N ILE A 81 13.85 -3.90 -29.01
CA ILE A 81 13.69 -2.70 -29.82
C ILE A 81 14.94 -1.85 -29.64
N ASN A 82 15.68 -1.59 -30.71
CA ASN A 82 16.93 -0.81 -30.67
C ASN A 82 17.91 -1.30 -29.60
N GLN A 83 18.11 -2.62 -29.51
CA GLN A 83 18.96 -3.30 -28.50
C GLN A 83 18.48 -3.21 -27.04
N VAL A 84 17.30 -2.64 -26.79
CA VAL A 84 16.67 -2.57 -25.48
C VAL A 84 15.48 -3.54 -25.43
N MET A 85 15.41 -4.37 -24.41
CA MET A 85 14.23 -5.19 -24.17
C MET A 85 13.19 -4.42 -23.36
N VAL A 86 11.95 -4.47 -23.84
CA VAL A 86 10.78 -3.82 -23.24
C VAL A 86 9.62 -4.79 -23.15
N PRO A 87 8.73 -4.66 -22.15
CA PRO A 87 7.62 -5.60 -21.99
C PRO A 87 6.53 -5.41 -23.04
N MET A 88 5.92 -6.53 -23.42
CA MET A 88 4.85 -6.69 -24.40
C MET A 88 3.72 -7.52 -23.79
N PHE A 89 2.94 -6.91 -22.89
CA PHE A 89 1.97 -7.62 -22.05
C PHE A 89 0.76 -8.22 -22.80
N ALA A 90 0.48 -7.77 -24.03
CA ALA A 90 -0.65 -8.24 -24.86
C ALA A 90 -0.23 -9.20 -26.00
N SER A 91 1.07 -9.46 -26.17
CA SER A 91 1.57 -10.21 -27.31
C SER A 91 1.40 -11.71 -27.11
N THR A 92 1.19 -12.49 -28.17
CA THR A 92 1.18 -13.96 -28.13
C THR A 92 2.41 -14.58 -28.81
N THR A 93 3.19 -13.79 -29.53
CA THR A 93 4.32 -14.24 -30.35
C THR A 93 5.68 -13.94 -29.74
N ASP A 94 5.72 -13.10 -28.71
CA ASP A 94 6.95 -12.67 -28.05
C ASP A 94 7.40 -13.64 -26.94
N ILE A 95 8.67 -13.55 -26.55
CA ILE A 95 9.32 -14.47 -25.61
C ILE A 95 8.87 -14.15 -24.18
N GLU A 96 8.28 -15.12 -23.48
CA GLU A 96 7.96 -15.02 -22.05
C GLU A 96 9.21 -15.22 -21.22
N MET A 97 9.56 -14.24 -20.39
CA MET A 97 10.76 -14.28 -19.55
C MET A 97 10.49 -13.68 -18.17
N PRO A 98 11.06 -14.24 -17.09
CA PRO A 98 10.95 -13.70 -15.75
C PRO A 98 12.05 -12.64 -15.53
N LEU A 99 11.82 -11.40 -15.96
CA LEU A 99 12.80 -10.32 -15.74
C LEU A 99 12.49 -9.55 -14.47
N VAL A 100 13.50 -9.17 -13.70
CA VAL A 100 13.32 -8.41 -12.47
C VAL A 100 13.71 -6.96 -12.71
N TRP A 101 12.71 -6.07 -12.70
CA TRP A 101 12.95 -4.63 -12.76
C TRP A 101 13.43 -4.13 -11.40
N LYS A 102 14.62 -3.54 -11.34
CA LYS A 102 15.13 -2.90 -10.14
C LYS A 102 14.67 -1.46 -10.07
N VAL A 103 14.18 -1.03 -8.90
CA VAL A 103 13.71 0.34 -8.70
C VAL A 103 14.89 1.30 -8.88
N PRO A 104 14.82 2.26 -9.83
CA PRO A 104 15.89 3.22 -10.06
C PRO A 104 15.92 4.28 -8.94
N PRO A 105 17.06 4.97 -8.76
CA PRO A 105 17.17 6.05 -7.79
C PRO A 105 16.10 7.13 -8.01
N GLY A 106 15.52 7.62 -6.91
CA GLY A 106 14.49 8.68 -6.95
C GLY A 106 13.06 8.19 -7.16
N VAL A 107 12.86 6.88 -7.37
CA VAL A 107 11.54 6.23 -7.29
C VAL A 107 11.50 5.42 -6.00
N LYS A 108 10.43 5.54 -5.22
CA LYS A 108 10.13 4.61 -4.13
C LYS A 108 8.93 3.79 -4.55
N VAL A 109 8.95 2.50 -4.25
CA VAL A 109 7.82 1.60 -4.52
C VAL A 109 7.41 0.93 -3.22
N VAL A 110 6.11 0.91 -2.94
CA VAL A 110 5.56 0.31 -1.73
C VAL A 110 4.47 -0.67 -2.12
N PHE A 111 4.62 -1.91 -1.65
CA PHE A 111 3.59 -2.92 -1.69
C PHE A 111 2.77 -2.85 -0.40
N ALA A 112 1.47 -2.65 -0.51
CA ALA A 112 0.59 -2.51 0.64
C ALA A 112 -0.42 -3.67 0.70
N VAL A 113 -0.64 -4.22 1.89
CA VAL A 113 -1.54 -5.34 2.15
C VAL A 113 -2.55 -4.89 3.19
N LEU A 114 -3.83 -4.91 2.87
CA LEU A 114 -4.89 -4.63 3.83
C LEU A 114 -5.37 -5.95 4.42
N THR A 115 -5.25 -6.09 5.73
CA THR A 115 -5.79 -7.23 6.46
C THR A 115 -6.95 -6.81 7.34
N LYS A 116 -7.93 -7.69 7.50
CA LYS A 116 -9.00 -7.58 8.50
C LYS A 116 -8.86 -8.71 9.51
N GLN A 117 -9.30 -8.48 10.74
CA GLN A 117 -9.39 -9.54 11.75
C GLN A 117 -10.85 -9.74 12.13
N GLU A 118 -11.36 -10.96 11.94
CA GLU A 118 -12.70 -11.39 12.34
C GLU A 118 -12.61 -12.77 12.98
N ASP A 119 -13.23 -12.97 14.14
CA ASP A 119 -13.31 -14.26 14.85
C ASP A 119 -11.95 -15.00 14.96
N ASP A 120 -10.90 -14.27 15.34
CA ASP A 120 -9.50 -14.73 15.46
C ASP A 120 -8.81 -15.17 14.16
N ILE A 121 -9.44 -14.97 13.01
CA ILE A 121 -8.86 -15.20 11.68
C ILE A 121 -8.42 -13.86 11.07
N VAL A 122 -7.23 -13.84 10.47
CA VAL A 122 -6.74 -12.70 9.70
C VAL A 122 -6.95 -12.97 8.21
N SER A 123 -7.79 -12.18 7.56
CA SER A 123 -8.04 -12.24 6.11
C SER A 123 -7.30 -11.12 5.38
N VAL A 124 -6.85 -11.39 4.16
CA VAL A 124 -6.36 -10.34 3.24
C VAL A 124 -7.52 -9.82 2.39
N GLU A 125 -7.85 -8.56 2.57
CA GLU A 125 -8.89 -7.86 1.81
C GLU A 125 -8.39 -7.42 0.42
N GLY A 126 -7.10 -7.10 0.34
CA GLY A 126 -6.48 -6.72 -0.93
C GLY A 126 -5.01 -6.39 -0.83
N ASN A 127 -4.41 -6.25 -2.00
CA ASN A 127 -3.03 -5.87 -2.21
C ASN A 127 -2.99 -4.65 -3.14
N TRP A 128 -2.06 -3.73 -2.90
CA TRP A 128 -1.85 -2.53 -3.70
C TRP A 128 -0.36 -2.32 -3.97
N LEU A 129 -0.06 -1.67 -5.10
CA LEU A 129 1.29 -1.32 -5.48
C LEU A 129 1.37 0.15 -5.85
N PHE A 130 2.06 0.93 -5.04
CA PHE A 130 2.22 2.36 -5.24
C PHE A 130 3.66 2.70 -5.60
N ALA A 131 3.84 3.70 -6.47
CA ALA A 131 5.07 4.45 -6.54
C ALA A 131 4.90 5.78 -5.81
N CYS A 132 5.98 6.32 -5.24
CA CYS A 132 5.98 7.66 -4.70
C CYS A 132 7.28 8.42 -4.98
N ASP A 133 7.13 9.73 -5.03
CA ASP A 133 8.24 10.66 -5.23
C ASP A 133 8.89 11.09 -3.90
N ALA A 134 9.83 12.03 -3.98
CA ALA A 134 10.53 12.56 -2.81
C ALA A 134 9.59 13.27 -1.82
N ASP A 135 8.46 13.78 -2.31
CA ASP A 135 7.42 14.46 -1.52
C ASP A 135 6.37 13.48 -0.98
N ASN A 136 6.58 12.17 -1.15
CA ASN A 136 5.64 11.09 -0.83
C ASN A 136 4.25 11.26 -1.47
N ARG A 137 4.18 11.84 -2.68
CA ARG A 137 2.95 11.82 -3.48
C ARG A 137 2.79 10.46 -4.15
N GLY A 138 1.60 9.89 -4.11
CA GLY A 138 1.31 8.57 -4.65
C GLY A 138 1.05 8.58 -6.15
N TYR A 139 1.55 7.57 -6.84
CA TYR A 139 1.36 7.36 -8.27
C TYR A 139 1.11 5.88 -8.57
N ARG A 140 0.24 5.64 -9.55
CA ARG A 140 0.01 4.34 -10.17
C ARG A 140 1.06 4.13 -11.26
N LEU A 141 1.85 3.07 -11.12
CA LEU A 141 2.83 2.66 -12.12
C LEU A 141 2.13 2.32 -13.45
N PRO A 142 2.79 2.51 -14.61
CA PRO A 142 2.27 2.09 -15.91
C PRO A 142 2.42 0.58 -16.07
N LEU A 143 1.85 -0.19 -15.15
CA LEU A 143 1.84 -1.65 -15.16
C LEU A 143 0.45 -2.17 -15.50
N PRO A 144 0.37 -3.33 -16.17
CA PRO A 144 -0.88 -4.07 -16.23
C PRO A 144 -1.32 -4.53 -14.84
N ASN A 145 -2.54 -5.03 -14.73
CA ASN A 145 -3.10 -5.61 -13.50
C ASN A 145 -3.21 -4.65 -12.31
N LEU A 146 -2.87 -3.38 -12.47
CA LEU A 146 -3.18 -2.33 -11.49
C LEU A 146 -4.51 -1.69 -11.84
N HIS A 147 -5.44 -1.67 -10.89
CA HIS A 147 -6.65 -0.87 -10.96
C HIS A 147 -6.33 0.62 -10.72
N ASP A 148 -7.32 1.49 -10.93
CA ASP A 148 -7.19 2.95 -10.83
C ASP A 148 -6.78 3.42 -9.43
N ASP A 149 -7.16 2.67 -8.40
CA ASP A 149 -6.82 2.89 -7.00
C ASP A 149 -5.47 2.26 -6.60
N CYS A 150 -4.70 1.76 -7.58
CA CYS A 150 -3.48 0.95 -7.42
C CYS A 150 -3.67 -0.46 -6.85
N ARG A 151 -4.90 -0.96 -6.71
CA ARG A 151 -5.12 -2.35 -6.31
C ARG A 151 -4.48 -3.25 -7.36
N ILE A 152 -3.68 -4.22 -6.93
CA ILE A 152 -3.05 -5.17 -7.84
C ILE A 152 -3.88 -6.46 -7.91
N CYS A 153 -4.15 -6.90 -9.14
CA CYS A 153 -4.75 -8.19 -9.41
C CYS A 153 -3.66 -9.24 -9.64
N THR A 154 -3.45 -10.10 -8.66
CA THR A 154 -2.45 -11.19 -8.68
C THR A 154 -3.10 -12.57 -8.91
N GLY A 155 -4.39 -12.61 -9.22
CA GLY A 155 -5.19 -13.84 -9.38
C GLY A 155 -5.86 -14.29 -8.08
N ALA A 156 -6.35 -15.53 -8.07
CA ALA A 156 -6.98 -16.11 -6.88
C ALA A 156 -5.97 -16.22 -5.72
N PHE A 157 -6.28 -15.58 -4.60
CA PHE A 157 -5.46 -15.57 -3.39
C PHE A 157 -6.18 -16.34 -2.28
N ALA A 158 -5.48 -17.26 -1.63
CA ALA A 158 -5.98 -17.91 -0.42
C ALA A 158 -5.83 -16.92 0.75
N GLY A 159 -6.91 -16.19 1.03
CA GLY A 159 -6.92 -15.00 1.88
C GLY A 159 -6.72 -15.24 3.38
N ASP A 160 -6.92 -16.46 3.85
CA ASP A 160 -7.00 -16.75 5.28
C ASP A 160 -5.68 -17.32 5.78
N GLN A 161 -5.07 -16.63 6.74
CA GLN A 161 -3.86 -17.11 7.42
C GLN A 161 -4.01 -16.95 8.93
N GLU A 162 -3.22 -17.71 9.69
CA GLU A 162 -3.24 -17.67 11.16
C GLU A 162 -2.70 -16.34 11.72
N THR A 163 -1.83 -15.65 10.98
CA THR A 163 -1.19 -14.42 11.46
C THR A 163 -1.04 -13.39 10.35
N ALA A 164 -1.00 -12.11 10.73
CA ALA A 164 -0.71 -11.02 9.81
C ALA A 164 0.67 -11.16 9.13
N PHE A 165 1.65 -11.77 9.80
CA PHE A 165 2.95 -12.09 9.21
C PHE A 165 2.79 -13.02 8.01
N GLU A 166 2.06 -14.14 8.17
CA GLU A 166 1.83 -15.08 7.08
C GLU A 166 0.95 -14.46 5.98
N CYS A 167 -0.02 -13.60 6.30
CA CYS A 167 -0.79 -12.84 5.30
C CYS A 167 0.11 -11.97 4.40
N VAL A 168 0.99 -11.18 5.01
CA VAL A 168 1.90 -10.29 4.27
C VAL A 168 2.91 -11.11 3.46
N LYS A 169 3.47 -12.16 4.04
CA LYS A 169 4.39 -13.07 3.37
C LYS A 169 3.74 -13.75 2.17
N ALA A 170 2.56 -14.34 2.33
CA ALA A 170 1.81 -14.98 1.25
C ALA A 170 1.47 -13.98 0.13
N SER A 171 1.10 -12.74 0.48
CA SER A 171 0.81 -11.68 -0.50
C SER A 171 2.06 -11.30 -1.32
N LEU A 172 3.22 -11.19 -0.67
CA LEU A 172 4.50 -10.93 -1.34
C LEU A 172 4.97 -12.12 -2.19
N GLU A 173 4.76 -13.36 -1.73
CA GLU A 173 5.07 -14.57 -2.50
C GLU A 173 4.20 -14.67 -3.75
N GLN A 174 2.90 -14.38 -3.64
CA GLN A 174 2.00 -14.31 -4.78
C GLN A 174 2.41 -13.20 -5.74
N PHE A 175 2.73 -12.00 -5.23
CA PHE A 175 3.26 -10.90 -6.03
C PHE A 175 4.53 -11.32 -6.80
N ASN A 176 5.43 -12.07 -6.15
CA ASN A 176 6.66 -12.57 -6.78
C ASN A 176 6.42 -13.53 -7.95
N GLN A 177 5.30 -14.24 -7.92
CA GLN A 177 4.92 -15.25 -8.91
C GLN A 177 3.88 -14.74 -9.92
N SER A 178 3.42 -13.49 -9.74
CA SER A 178 2.32 -12.93 -10.51
C SER A 178 2.69 -12.72 -11.98
N LYS A 179 1.80 -13.17 -12.87
CA LYS A 179 1.89 -12.86 -14.31
C LYS A 179 1.32 -11.47 -14.58
N TRP A 180 2.01 -10.73 -15.43
CA TRP A 180 1.61 -9.40 -15.85
C TRP A 180 0.90 -9.48 -17.20
N ASN A 181 -0.43 -9.36 -17.20
CA ASN A 181 -1.28 -9.58 -18.38
C ASN A 181 -1.89 -8.26 -18.86
N ALA A 182 -2.16 -8.10 -20.15
CA ALA A 182 -2.67 -6.83 -20.67
C ALA A 182 -4.10 -6.41 -20.24
N ASP A 183 -4.77 -7.15 -19.35
CA ASP A 183 -6.19 -6.97 -19.02
C ASP A 183 -6.55 -5.55 -18.58
N LEU A 184 -5.69 -4.92 -17.77
CA LEU A 184 -5.87 -3.54 -17.29
C LEU A 184 -4.87 -2.56 -17.93
N MET A 185 -4.28 -2.94 -19.08
CA MET A 185 -3.30 -2.10 -19.76
C MET A 185 -3.95 -0.85 -20.35
N ARG A 186 -3.48 0.32 -19.93
CA ARG A 186 -3.89 1.61 -20.52
C ARG A 186 -2.94 2.08 -21.62
N THR A 187 -1.64 2.03 -21.35
CA THR A 187 -0.63 2.76 -22.11
C THR A 187 0.66 1.95 -22.24
N SER A 188 0.71 1.07 -23.25
CA SER A 188 1.90 0.22 -23.50
C SER A 188 3.18 1.04 -23.70
N GLU A 189 3.10 2.23 -24.31
CA GLU A 189 4.26 3.09 -24.54
C GLU A 189 4.89 3.60 -23.23
N GLN A 190 4.06 3.99 -22.25
CA GLN A 190 4.55 4.43 -20.94
C GLN A 190 5.27 3.27 -20.24
N SER A 191 4.70 2.06 -20.28
CA SER A 191 5.35 0.85 -19.73
C SER A 191 6.70 0.58 -20.39
N GLN A 192 6.81 0.72 -21.72
CA GLN A 192 8.06 0.49 -22.44
C GLN A 192 9.13 1.56 -22.14
N LYS A 193 8.72 2.79 -21.83
CA LYS A 193 9.63 3.85 -21.36
C LYS A 193 10.07 3.64 -19.91
N PHE A 194 9.25 2.97 -19.10
CA PHE A 194 9.48 2.76 -17.67
C PHE A 194 10.27 1.48 -17.35
N PHE A 195 9.88 0.37 -17.94
CA PHE A 195 10.44 -0.96 -17.71
C PHE A 195 11.35 -1.34 -18.87
N ARG A 196 12.66 -1.12 -18.68
CA ARG A 196 13.65 -1.24 -19.75
C ARG A 196 14.81 -2.10 -19.30
N PHE A 197 15.28 -2.96 -20.19
CA PHE A 197 16.33 -3.92 -19.88
C PHE A 197 17.38 -3.97 -20.99
N GLN A 198 18.64 -4.06 -20.60
CA GLN A 198 19.75 -4.32 -21.50
C GLN A 198 20.18 -5.78 -21.36
N PRO A 199 20.12 -6.59 -22.43
CA PRO A 199 20.79 -7.88 -22.45
C PRO A 199 22.30 -7.72 -22.23
N THR A 200 22.86 -8.49 -21.31
CA THR A 200 24.30 -8.66 -21.14
C THR A 200 24.72 -10.04 -21.63
N LYS A 201 26.01 -10.38 -21.50
CA LYS A 201 26.51 -11.68 -21.96
C LYS A 201 25.80 -12.86 -21.29
N ASP A 202 25.50 -12.74 -20.00
CA ASP A 202 24.99 -13.84 -19.16
C ASP A 202 23.71 -13.47 -18.38
N SER A 203 23.18 -12.24 -18.51
CA SER A 203 22.04 -11.75 -17.72
C SER A 203 21.35 -10.54 -18.37
N PHE A 204 20.58 -9.80 -17.57
CA PHE A 204 19.91 -8.55 -17.94
C PHE A 204 20.13 -7.49 -16.88
N GLU A 205 20.29 -6.25 -17.33
CA GLU A 205 20.40 -5.08 -16.45
C GLU A 205 19.21 -4.15 -16.65
N THR A 206 18.64 -3.65 -15.54
CA THR A 206 17.61 -2.61 -15.61
C THR A 206 18.25 -1.31 -16.07
N LEU A 207 17.70 -0.74 -17.14
CA LEU A 207 18.10 0.57 -17.64
C LEU A 207 17.32 1.68 -16.91
N PRO A 208 17.86 2.92 -16.88
CA PRO A 208 17.11 4.07 -16.43
C PRO A 208 15.80 4.26 -17.19
N ILE A 209 14.82 4.84 -16.50
CA ILE A 209 13.55 5.28 -17.10
C ILE A 209 13.87 6.26 -18.24
N GLN A 210 13.22 6.11 -19.38
CA GLN A 210 13.46 6.93 -20.58
C GLN A 210 12.76 8.30 -20.49
N THR A 211 12.94 9.00 -19.37
CA THR A 211 12.55 10.39 -19.14
C THR A 211 13.19 10.88 -17.85
N ASP A 212 13.42 12.19 -17.76
CA ASP A 212 13.89 12.83 -16.52
C ASP A 212 12.77 12.98 -15.49
N ASN A 213 11.51 12.97 -15.93
CA ASN A 213 10.34 13.07 -15.06
C ASN A 213 9.47 11.82 -15.19
N TRP A 214 9.81 10.79 -14.40
CA TRP A 214 9.07 9.53 -14.40
C TRP A 214 7.59 9.69 -14.04
N MET A 215 7.23 10.72 -13.26
CA MET A 215 5.84 10.97 -12.84
C MET A 215 4.93 11.25 -14.03
N ALA A 216 5.47 11.78 -15.15
CA ALA A 216 4.71 12.01 -16.38
C ALA A 216 4.31 10.70 -17.11
N LEU A 217 4.88 9.56 -16.70
CA LEU A 217 4.54 8.23 -17.21
C LEU A 217 3.53 7.49 -16.31
N CYS A 218 3.14 8.08 -15.19
CA CYS A 218 2.29 7.47 -14.17
C CYS A 218 1.00 8.27 -13.98
N ASP A 219 -0.02 7.63 -13.43
CA ASP A 219 -1.24 8.33 -13.01
C ASP A 219 -1.07 8.78 -11.56
N LYS A 220 -1.30 10.06 -11.24
CA LYS A 220 -1.28 10.53 -9.86
C LYS A 220 -2.47 9.95 -9.10
N VAL A 221 -2.23 9.47 -7.87
CA VAL A 221 -3.26 8.85 -7.04
C VAL A 221 -3.43 9.61 -5.73
N SER A 222 -4.69 9.76 -5.34
CA SER A 222 -5.10 10.38 -4.06
C SER A 222 -6.26 9.55 -3.50
N THR A 223 -5.94 8.40 -2.91
CA THR A 223 -6.91 7.51 -2.27
C THR A 223 -6.74 7.56 -0.76
N ALA A 224 -7.83 7.35 -0.01
CA ALA A 224 -7.78 7.22 1.45
C ALA A 224 -6.82 6.09 1.90
N LEU A 225 -6.64 5.06 1.07
CA LEU A 225 -5.67 3.99 1.35
C LEU A 225 -4.23 4.51 1.25
N TRP A 226 -3.91 5.32 0.24
CA TRP A 226 -2.57 5.90 0.08
C TRP A 226 -2.18 6.75 1.30
N GLU A 227 -3.11 7.51 1.86
CA GLU A 227 -2.89 8.34 3.06
C GLU A 227 -2.48 7.52 4.29
N ARG A 228 -2.82 6.22 4.32
CA ARG A 228 -2.45 5.30 5.38
C ARG A 228 -1.10 4.61 5.15
N VAL A 229 -0.57 4.63 3.92
CA VAL A 229 0.68 3.93 3.58
C VAL A 229 1.86 4.55 4.33
N VAL A 230 2.66 3.69 4.96
CA VAL A 230 3.88 4.11 5.66
C VAL A 230 5.07 3.83 4.76
N VAL A 231 5.73 4.91 4.31
CA VAL A 231 6.92 4.90 3.44
C VAL A 231 8.22 5.06 4.24
#